data_AF-A0A2S5NU45-F1
#
_entry.id   AF-A0A2S5NU45-F1
#
_cell.length_a   1.000
_cell.length_b   1.000
_cell.length_c   1.000
_cell.angle_alpha   90.00
_cell.angle_beta   90.00
_cell.angle_gamma   90.00
#
_symmetry.space_group_name_H-M   'P 1'
#
loop_
_entity.id
_entity.type
_entity.pdbx_description
1 polymer ?
#
loop_
_entity_poly.entity_id
_entity_poly.type
_entity_poly.pdbx_seq_one_letter_code
_entity_poly.pdbx_strand_id
1 'polypeptide(L)' 'MTERELKLLLDANAVKQVQVHFAVMAQGYMVVVNNHPLETSNRATREFKTLDTAAKLLFKLGIANFTVKLKTNLA' A
#
# COMPACT_ATOMS: atom_id res chain seq x y z
N MET A 1 0.17 9.78 1.12
CA MET A 1 1.54 9.69 1.69
C MET A 1 2.52 9.16 0.66
N THR A 2 3.64 9.83 0.43
CA THR A 2 4.70 9.39 -0.49
C THR A 2 5.59 8.30 0.10
N GLU A 3 6.39 7.61 -0.74
CA GLU A 3 7.40 6.65 -0.28
C GLU A 3 8.43 7.25 0.68
N ARG A 4 8.82 8.52 0.48
CA ARG A 4 9.79 9.19 1.35
C ARG A 4 9.22 9.37 2.75
N GLU A 5 7.97 9.83 2.84
CA GLU A 5 7.24 9.98 4.11
C GLU A 5 7.06 8.61 4.78
N LEU A 6 6.74 7.56 4.01
CA LEU A 6 6.65 6.21 4.55
C LEU A 6 7.97 5.72 5.14
N LYS A 7 9.11 5.94 4.48
CA LYS A 7 10.43 5.59 5.03
C LYS A 7 10.70 6.28 6.36
N LEU A 8 10.40 7.57 6.47
CA LEU A 8 10.54 8.31 7.73
C LEU A 8 9.67 7.71 8.85
N LEU A 9 8.44 7.28 8.54
CA LEU A 9 7.58 6.62 9.52
C LEU A 9 8.06 5.22 9.90
N LEU A 10 8.67 4.48 8.98
CA LEU A 10 9.28 3.19 9.26
C LEU A 10 10.48 3.34 10.19
N ASP A 11 11.37 4.29 9.90
CA ASP A 11 12.54 4.59 10.72
C ASP A 11 12.16 5.06 12.13
N ALA A 12 11.04 5.80 12.25
CA ALA A 12 10.47 6.24 13.52
C ALA A 12 9.61 5.17 14.23
N ASN A 13 9.48 3.96 13.67
CA ASN A 13 8.59 2.90 14.15
C ASN A 13 7.12 3.35 14.37
N ALA A 14 6.66 4.28 13.53
CA ALA A 14 5.34 4.89 13.61
C ALA A 14 4.31 4.22 12.68
N VAL A 15 4.73 3.24 11.89
CA VAL A 15 3.84 2.42 11.05
C VAL A 15 3.17 1.36 11.92
N LYS A 16 1.86 1.53 12.16
CA LYS A 16 1.05 0.59 12.95
C LYS A 16 0.43 -0.49 12.10
N GLN A 17 0.04 -0.15 10.87
CA GLN A 17 -0.67 -1.06 9.98
C GLN A 17 -0.35 -0.79 8.52
N VAL A 18 -0.07 -1.87 7.78
CA VAL A 18 0.09 -1.86 6.33
C VAL A 18 -0.93 -2.81 5.71
N GLN A 19 -1.69 -2.30 4.76
CA GLN A 19 -2.71 -3.05 4.05
C GLN A 19 -2.54 -2.89 2.54
N VAL A 20 -2.87 -3.93 1.79
CA VAL A 20 -3.07 -3.85 0.34
C VAL A 20 -4.55 -4.01 0.06
N HIS A 21 -5.17 -3.00 -0.53
CA HIS A 21 -6.59 -3.00 -0.87
C HIS A 21 -6.75 -3.30 -2.35
N PHE A 22 -7.73 -4.13 -2.71
CA PHE A 22 -8.16 -4.27 -4.10
C PHE A 22 -9.11 -3.12 -4.48
N ALA A 23 -8.69 -2.29 -5.44
CA ALA A 23 -9.46 -1.16 -5.95
C ALA A 23 -10.16 -1.56 -7.25
N VAL A 24 -11.44 -1.93 -7.14
CA VAL A 24 -12.25 -2.44 -8.27
C VAL A 24 -12.34 -1.46 -9.43
N MET A 25 -12.47 -0.16 -9.15
CA MET A 25 -12.56 0.88 -10.20
C MET A 25 -11.26 1.06 -10.99
N ALA A 26 -10.11 0.77 -10.37
CA ALA A 26 -8.79 0.88 -10.98
C ALA A 26 -8.29 -0.45 -11.58
N GLN A 27 -9.06 -1.55 -11.43
CA GLN A 27 -8.65 -2.91 -11.77
C GLN A 27 -7.26 -3.26 -11.21
N GLY A 28 -6.98 -2.85 -9.98
CA GLY A 28 -5.64 -2.92 -9.41
C GLY A 28 -5.64 -2.97 -7.88
N TYR A 29 -4.46 -2.81 -7.33
CA TYR A 29 -4.18 -2.84 -5.91
C TYR A 29 -3.58 -1.51 -5.48
N MET A 30 -3.85 -1.11 -4.25
CA MET A 30 -3.23 0.07 -3.63
C MET A 30 -2.70 -0.30 -2.26
N VAL A 31 -1.58 0.30 -1.88
CA VAL A 31 -1.03 0.18 -0.53
C VAL A 31 -1.64 1.26 0.34
N VAL A 32 -2.10 0.90 1.52
CA VAL A 32 -2.65 1.80 2.54
C VAL A 32 -1.86 1.58 3.82
N VAL A 33 -1.27 2.65 4.34
CA VAL A 33 -0.48 2.61 5.58
C VAL A 33 -1.10 3.57 6.59
N ASN A 34 -1.41 3.10 7.78
CA ASN A 34 -2.11 3.89 8.81
C ASN A 34 -3.35 4.64 8.27
N ASN A 35 -4.14 3.98 7.40
CA ASN A 35 -5.30 4.55 6.70
C ASN A 35 -5.00 5.63 5.63
N HIS A 36 -3.73 5.87 5.30
CA HIS A 36 -3.33 6.77 4.21
C HIS A 36 -2.88 5.99 2.98
N PRO A 37 -3.42 6.28 1.78
CA PRO A 37 -2.93 5.71 0.54
C PRO A 37 -1.46 6.06 0.32
N LEU A 38 -0.71 5.08 -0.18
CA LEU A 38 0.60 5.34 -0.76
C LEU A 38 0.40 6.12 -2.06
N GLU A 39 1.14 7.20 -2.21
CA GLU A 39 1.09 8.12 -3.33
C GLU A 39 2.39 8.05 -4.12
N THR A 40 2.31 8.44 -5.39
CA THR A 40 3.49 8.75 -6.19
C THR A 40 4.01 10.14 -5.84
N SER A 41 5.13 10.54 -6.46
CA SER A 41 5.72 11.88 -6.27
C SER A 41 4.78 13.03 -6.66
N ASN A 42 3.81 12.80 -7.55
CA ASN A 42 2.83 13.79 -7.96
C ASN A 42 1.56 13.82 -7.08
N ARG A 43 1.58 13.16 -5.92
CA ARG A 43 0.46 13.04 -4.96
C ARG A 43 -0.77 12.28 -5.48
N ALA A 44 -0.71 11.63 -6.64
CA ALA A 44 -1.73 10.66 -7.04
C ALA A 44 -1.58 9.35 -6.25
N THR A 45 -2.70 8.70 -5.93
CA THR A 45 -2.71 7.35 -5.36
C THR A 45 -1.91 6.41 -6.25
N ARG A 46 -0.99 5.68 -5.64
CA ARG A 46 -0.17 4.71 -6.36
C ARG A 46 -0.95 3.41 -6.52
N GLU A 47 -1.15 3.05 -7.78
CA GLU A 47 -1.82 1.82 -8.17
C GLU A 47 -0.81 0.78 -8.66
N PHE A 48 -1.13 -0.48 -8.39
CA PHE A 48 -0.36 -1.64 -8.78
C PHE A 48 -1.25 -2.59 -9.57
N LYS A 49 -0.79 -3.03 -10.74
CA LYS A 49 -1.54 -3.98 -11.57
C LYS A 49 -1.77 -5.32 -10.87
N THR A 50 -0.84 -5.76 -10.03
CA THR A 50 -0.90 -7.06 -9.35
C THR A 50 -0.53 -6.93 -7.87
N LEU A 51 -1.06 -7.84 -7.05
CA LEU A 51 -0.71 -7.98 -5.64
C LEU A 51 0.79 -8.26 -5.46
N ASP A 52 1.38 -9.09 -6.33
CA ASP A 52 2.83 -9.38 -6.34
C ASP A 52 3.67 -8.11 -6.51
N THR A 53 3.27 -7.20 -7.41
CA THR A 53 4.00 -5.93 -7.62
C THR A 53 3.93 -5.04 -6.37
N ALA A 54 2.76 -4.99 -5.71
CA ALA A 54 2.61 -4.26 -4.45
C ALA A 54 3.46 -4.88 -3.34
N ALA A 55 3.43 -6.21 -3.19
CA ALA A 55 4.22 -6.93 -2.20
C ALA A 55 5.73 -6.76 -2.41
N LYS A 56 6.22 -6.78 -3.67
CA LYS A 56 7.62 -6.51 -4.01
C LYS A 56 8.06 -5.12 -3.56
N LEU A 57 7.20 -4.11 -3.68
CA LEU A 57 7.51 -2.78 -3.16
C LEU A 57 7.63 -2.79 -1.64
N LEU A 58 6.66 -3.38 -0.95
CA LEU A 58 6.67 -3.47 0.52
C LEU A 58 7.92 -4.16 1.03
N PHE A 59 8.33 -5.28 0.40
CA PHE A 59 9.56 -5.99 0.72
C PHE A 59 10.81 -5.12 0.54
N LYS A 60 10.91 -4.36 -0.57
CA LYS A 60 12.02 -3.41 -0.79
C LYS A 60 12.08 -2.29 0.26
N LEU A 61 10.95 -1.98 0.88
CA LEU A 61 10.84 -0.99 1.96
C LEU A 61 11.05 -1.61 3.35
N GLY A 62 11.38 -2.90 3.45
CA GLY A 62 11.58 -3.60 4.73
C GLY A 62 10.29 -4.02 5.43
N ILE A 63 9.14 -3.92 4.76
CA ILE A 63 7.85 -4.34 5.31
C ILE A 63 7.60 -5.80 4.93
N ALA A 64 7.78 -6.70 5.89
CA ALA A 64 7.56 -8.14 5.70
C ALA A 64 6.12 -8.57 6.05
N ASN A 65 5.43 -7.84 6.94
CA ASN A 65 4.10 -8.19 7.41
C ASN A 65 3.07 -7.15 6.93
N PHE A 66 2.04 -7.61 6.22
CA PHE A 66 0.92 -6.77 5.77
C PHE A 66 -0.35 -7.60 5.60
N THR A 67 -1.50 -6.93 5.60
CA THR A 67 -2.80 -7.58 5.38
C THR A 67 -3.32 -7.28 3.98
N VAL A 68 -3.91 -8.25 3.30
CA VAL A 68 -4.61 -8.03 2.03
C VAL A 68 -6.11 -7.93 2.28
N LYS A 69 -6.72 -6.83 1.85
CA LYS A 69 -8.17 -6.62 1.84
C LYS A 69 -8.67 -6.76 0.41
N LEU A 70 -9.20 -7.93 0.10
CA LEU A 70 -9.88 -8.19 -1.16
C LEU A 70 -11.34 -7.76 -1.02
N LYS A 71 -11.88 -7.07 -2.03
CA LYS A 71 -13.32 -6.85 -2.11
C LYS A 71 -13.93 -8.10 -2.76
N THR A 72 -14.57 -8.93 -1.96
CA THR A 72 -15.44 -9.98 -2.48
C THR A 72 -16.75 -9.30 -2.89
N ASN A 73 -17.15 -9.44 -4.16
CA ASN A 73 -18.55 -9.24 -4.50
C ASN A 73 -19.29 -10.42 -3.86
N LEU A 74 -19.72 -10.26 -2.61
CA LEU A 74 -20.88 -11.01 -2.15
C LEU A 74 -22.06 -10.45 -2.94
N ALA A 75 -22.50 -11.23 -3.92
CA ALA A 75 -23.77 -11.06 -4.61
C ALA A 75 -24.92 -11.19 -3.60
#